data_AF-A0A9X2DLJ6-F1
#
_entry.id   AF-A0A9X2DLJ6-F1
#
_cell.length_a   1.000
_cell.length_b   1.000
_cell.length_c   1.000
_cell.angle_alpha   90.00
_cell.angle_beta   90.00
_cell.angle_gamma   90.00
#
_symmetry.space_group_name_H-M   'P 1'
#
loop_
_entity.id
_entity.type
_entity.pdbx_description
1 polymer ?
#
loop_
_entity_poly.entity_id
_entity_poly.type
_entity_poly.pdbx_seq_one_letter_code
_entity_poly.pdbx_strand_id
1 'polypeptide(L)' 'MKTRWKEMNYNEELDCWVVLWGENLGYKMRYGEWFDLHLGYGRTLPCRLELGRDWYIVTGRNEVKFYLKKNETYQVDL' A
#
# COMPACT_ATOMS: atom_id res chain seq x y z
N MET A 1 -10.96 -10.57 16.92
CA MET A 1 -11.33 -10.28 15.52
C MET A 1 -10.05 -10.02 14.76
N LYS A 2 -9.78 -10.73 13.66
CA LYS A 2 -8.66 -10.37 12.78
C LYS A 2 -8.96 -8.97 12.24
N THR A 3 -8.04 -8.03 12.42
CA THR A 3 -8.17 -6.69 11.85
C THR A 3 -8.25 -6.81 10.33
N ARG A 4 -9.20 -6.11 9.69
CA ARG A 4 -9.30 -6.01 8.22
C ARG A 4 -8.00 -5.47 7.63
N TRP A 5 -7.39 -4.53 8.34
CA TRP A 5 -6.17 -3.85 7.94
C TRP A 5 -4.96 -4.76 8.06
N LYS A 6 -4.12 -4.69 7.03
CA LYS A 6 -2.86 -5.41 6.93
C LYS A 6 -1.72 -4.43 6.74
N GLU A 7 -0.55 -4.80 7.23
CA GLU A 7 0.65 -3.99 7.08
C GLU A 7 1.23 -4.17 5.69
N MET A 8 1.59 -3.06 5.06
CA MET A 8 2.28 -2.98 3.79
C MET A 8 3.64 -2.34 4.03
N ASN A 9 4.70 -3.07 3.72
CA ASN A 9 6.08 -2.64 3.89
C ASN A 9 6.83 -2.75 2.56
N TYR A 10 7.83 -1.92 2.37
CA TYR A 10 8.71 -2.06 1.23
C TYR A 10 9.73 -3.17 1.51
N ASN A 11 9.88 -4.10 0.58
CA ASN A 11 10.87 -5.16 0.63
C ASN A 11 12.02 -4.78 -0.32
N GLU A 12 13.21 -4.54 0.23
CA GLU A 12 14.38 -4.12 -0.54
C GLU A 12 14.92 -5.22 -1.45
N GLU A 13 14.86 -6.49 -1.03
CA GLU A 13 15.33 -7.63 -1.82
C GLU A 13 14.48 -7.86 -3.08
N LEU A 14 13.17 -7.63 -2.97
CA LEU A 14 12.19 -7.82 -4.04
C LEU A 14 11.87 -6.54 -4.82
N ASP A 15 12.42 -5.40 -4.39
CA ASP A 15 12.15 -4.04 -4.90
C ASP A 15 10.65 -3.73 -5.10
N CYS A 16 9.84 -4.07 -4.09
CA CYS A 16 8.39 -3.91 -4.17
C CYS A 16 7.71 -3.77 -2.80
N TRP A 17 6.46 -3.32 -2.82
CA TRP A 17 5.60 -3.32 -1.65
C TRP A 17 5.01 -4.71 -1.40
N VAL A 18 5.04 -5.15 -0.15
CA VAL A 18 4.53 -6.44 0.29
C VAL A 18 3.53 -6.24 1.41
N VAL A 19 2.33 -6.79 1.25
CA VAL A 19 1.29 -6.81 2.28
C VAL A 19 1.41 -8.10 3.08
N LEU A 20 1.63 -7.99 4.40
CA LEU A 20 1.83 -9.14 5.28
C LEU A 20 0.48 -9.72 5.73
N TRP A 21 0.22 -10.99 5.40
CA TRP A 21 -0.98 -11.71 5.80
C TRP A 21 -0.65 -12.72 6.90
N GLY A 22 -0.90 -12.34 8.16
CA GLY A 22 -0.64 -13.23 9.29
C GLY A 22 0.82 -13.68 9.34
N GLU A 23 1.07 -14.90 9.79
CA GLU A 23 2.40 -15.29 10.24
C GLU A 23 3.44 -15.49 9.14
N ASN A 24 3.10 -15.77 7.88
CA ASN A 24 4.14 -16.13 6.87
C ASN A 24 3.79 -15.92 5.39
N LEU A 25 2.68 -15.27 5.02
CA LEU A 25 2.32 -15.06 3.61
C LEU A 25 2.36 -13.57 3.27
N GLY A 26 3.45 -13.15 2.61
CA GLY A 26 3.55 -11.82 2.00
C GLY A 26 2.89 -11.79 0.62
N TYR A 27 1.95 -10.88 0.41
CA TYR A 27 1.39 -10.60 -0.91
C TYR A 27 2.19 -9.48 -1.58
N LYS A 28 2.88 -9.81 -2.68
CA LYS A 28 3.61 -8.82 -3.49
C LYS A 28 2.63 -7.98 -4.30
N MET A 29 2.60 -6.68 -4.00
CA MET A 29 1.80 -5.71 -4.73
C MET A 29 2.36 -5.50 -6.14
N ARG A 30 1.47 -5.33 -7.11
CA ARG A 30 1.82 -5.03 -8.51
C ARG A 30 1.47 -3.59 -8.87
N TYR A 31 2.14 -3.08 -9.90
CA TYR A 31 1.74 -1.83 -10.52
C TYR A 31 0.29 -1.95 -11.04
N GLY A 32 -0.48 -0.87 -10.91
CA GLY A 32 -1.88 -0.81 -11.31
C GLY A 32 -2.87 -1.44 -10.31
N GLU A 33 -2.41 -2.08 -9.23
CA GLU A 33 -3.31 -2.65 -8.22
C GLU A 33 -3.96 -1.57 -7.37
N TRP A 34 -5.25 -1.75 -7.08
CA TRP A 34 -6.04 -0.88 -6.22
C TRP A 34 -6.07 -1.42 -4.79
N PHE A 35 -6.10 -0.51 -3.83
CA PHE A 35 -6.25 -0.81 -2.41
C PHE A 35 -6.78 0.41 -1.65
N ASP A 36 -7.36 0.18 -0.48
CA ASP A 36 -7.73 1.24 0.46
C ASP A 36 -6.58 1.49 1.43
N LEU A 37 -6.03 2.71 1.44
CA LEU A 37 -5.05 3.14 2.45
C LEU A 37 -5.77 3.62 3.71
N HIS A 38 -5.44 3.08 4.86
CA HIS A 38 -5.99 3.49 6.15
C HIS A 38 -5.27 4.74 6.67
N LEU A 39 -6.03 5.83 6.86
CA LEU A 39 -5.51 7.12 7.35
C LEU A 39 -5.72 7.31 8.87
N GLY A 40 -6.23 6.29 9.55
CA GLY A 40 -6.63 6.37 10.95
C GLY A 40 -8.04 6.94 11.15
N TYR A 41 -8.55 6.82 12.38
CA TYR A 41 -9.87 7.36 12.79
C TYR A 41 -11.04 6.95 11.88
N GLY A 42 -10.99 5.72 11.34
CA GLY A 42 -12.01 5.19 10.44
C GLY A 42 -12.02 5.80 9.03
N ARG A 43 -10.99 6.59 8.67
CA ARG A 43 -10.85 7.17 7.32
C ARG A 43 -10.00 6.27 6.46
N THR A 44 -10.45 6.08 5.22
CA THR A 44 -9.71 5.37 4.18
C THR A 44 -9.57 6.23 2.93
N LEU A 45 -8.59 5.89 2.12
CA LEU A 45 -8.29 6.55 0.85
C LEU A 45 -8.13 5.47 -0.23
N PRO A 46 -9.09 5.34 -1.16
CA PRO A 46 -8.95 4.46 -2.30
C PRO A 46 -7.82 4.95 -3.18
N CYS A 47 -6.88 4.08 -3.51
CA CYS A 47 -5.74 4.46 -4.31
C CYS A 47 -5.21 3.31 -5.16
N ARG A 48 -4.48 3.67 -6.23
CA ARG A 48 -3.83 2.74 -7.13
C ARG A 48 -2.33 2.85 -6.97
N LEU A 49 -1.65 1.71 -6.83
CA LEU A 49 -0.19 1.66 -6.80
C LEU A 49 0.36 1.86 -8.21
N GLU A 50 1.37 2.70 -8.34
CA GLU A 50 2.06 2.97 -9.60
C GLU A 50 3.56 3.03 -9.39
N LEU A 51 4.31 2.86 -10.49
CA LEU A 51 5.76 2.93 -10.49
C LEU A 51 6.24 3.94 -11.54
N GLY A 52 7.01 4.94 -11.08
CA GLY A 52 7.67 5.91 -11.94
C GLY A 52 9.16 5.95 -11.61
N ARG A 53 9.66 7.10 -11.13
CA ARG A 53 11.01 7.18 -10.54
C ARG A 53 11.14 6.39 -9.24
N ASP A 54 10.07 6.32 -8.47
CA ASP A 54 9.90 5.49 -7.29
C ASP A 54 8.42 5.09 -7.20
N TRP A 55 8.06 4.22 -6.26
CA TRP A 55 6.69 3.80 -6.01
C TRP A 55 5.84 4.97 -5.47
N TYR A 56 4.66 5.15 -6.03
CA TYR A 56 3.70 6.17 -5.60
C TYR A 56 2.28 5.65 -5.69
N ILE A 57 1.37 6.29 -4.97
CA ILE A 57 -0.07 6.07 -5.10
C ILE A 57 -0.70 7.18 -5.94
N VAL A 58 -1.73 6.82 -6.69
CA VAL A 58 -2.65 7.74 -7.36
C VAL A 58 -4.00 7.68 -6.64
N THR A 59 -4.58 8.84 -6.34
CA THR A 59 -5.87 8.92 -5.63
C THR A 59 -6.69 10.14 -6.03
N GLY A 60 -7.99 10.09 -5.71
CA GLY A 60 -8.95 11.16 -5.93
C GLY A 60 -9.28 11.39 -7.41
N ARG A 61 -10.22 12.29 -7.67
CA ARG A 61 -10.68 12.61 -9.04
C ARG A 61 -9.63 13.29 -9.91
N ASN A 62 -8.63 13.93 -9.30
CA ASN A 62 -7.59 14.67 -9.99
C ASN A 62 -6.31 13.85 -10.18
N GLU A 63 -6.34 12.54 -9.92
CA GLU A 63 -5.19 11.63 -10.03
C GLU A 63 -3.94 12.16 -9.30
N VAL A 64 -4.14 12.64 -8.07
CA VAL A 64 -3.07 13.22 -7.27
C VAL A 64 -2.08 12.14 -6.87
N LYS A 65 -0.79 12.46 -6.97
CA LYS A 65 0.32 11.54 -6.74
C LYS A 65 0.98 11.76 -5.39
N PHE A 66 1.16 10.69 -4.64
CA PHE A 66 1.93 10.70 -3.39
C PHE A 66 2.98 9.59 -3.42
N TYR A 67 4.25 9.96 -3.33
CA TYR A 67 5.33 8.97 -3.23
C TYR A 67 5.28 8.26 -1.88
N LEU A 68 5.40 6.94 -1.94
CA LEU A 68 5.50 6.13 -0.73
C LEU A 68 6.93 6.21 -0.19
N LYS A 69 7.06 6.18 1.13
CA LYS A 69 8.35 6.24 1.81
C LYS A 69 8.75 4.83 2.24
N LYS A 70 9.86 4.33 1.69
CA LYS A 70 10.33 2.94 1.90
C LYS A 70 10.59 2.56 3.36
N ASN A 71 10.82 3.55 4.22
CA ASN A 71 11.07 3.37 5.65
C ASN A 71 9.79 3.47 6.52
N GLU A 72 8.61 3.58 5.91
CA GLU A 72 7.32 3.65 6.62
C GLU A 72 6.52 2.35 6.42
N THR A 73 5.71 2.03 7.41
CA THR A 73 4.70 0.96 7.32
C THR A 73 3.33 1.58 7.09
N TYR A 74 2.64 1.10 6.07
CA TYR A 74 1.28 1.53 5.75
C TYR A 74 0.28 0.47 6.17
N GLN A 75 -0.93 0.88 6.55
CA GLN A 75 -2.05 -0.05 6.78
C GLN A 75 -2.99 0.00 5.58
N VAL A 76 -3.28 -1.15 4.99
CA VAL A 76 -4.06 -1.25 3.76
C VAL A 76 -5.14 -2.34 3.86
N ASP A 77 -6.12 -2.24 2.97
CA ASP A 77 -7.02 -3.33 2.61
C ASP A 77 -7.04 -3.52 1.09
N LEU A 78 -6.99 -4.78 0.65
CA LEU A 78 -6.84 -5.18 -0.75
C LEU A 78 -8.20 -5.53 -1.37
#